data_AF-A0A1Y4ETQ4-F1
#
_entry.id   AF-A0A1Y4ETQ4-F1
#
_cell.length_a   1.000
_cell.length_b   1.000
_cell.length_c   1.000
_cell.angle_alpha   90.00
_cell.angle_beta   90.00
_cell.angle_gamma   90.00
#
_symmetry.space_group_name_H-M   'P 1'
#
loop_
_entity.id
_entity.type
_entity.pdbx_description
1 polymer ?
#
loop_
_entity_poly.entity_id
_entity_poly.type
_entity_poly.pdbx_seq_one_letter_code
_entity_poly.pdbx_strand_id
1 'polypeptide(L)'
;MSLFDAILSLFNPEVDAEFDTLWKNYFKGLASWCQEARIDLSRNLSYREKKRIYEHKEAIRSRHNTIVTEEKFNAQVMCNKLRSRYYADYLLSYGRSADDKEYVLSYLRGLDSYISRRIEEEYNRLKEKYPRGIDGYENSCNPKPSKEAVIALGEAKLSELEQRGIEVERGEQWIQKQNEYAQFCRDLREKIFPKWGCYYYDIPTQIPTFNGSSQTVNYRFWQIFYNSYCNVPDLDYSVYPVLQKNYGSLPNLRYLEAHFPKSAYDPIIQIILAIKEQYGDCVVIFGNSYDPNEQSYDEQEMNNFHFKYLKEQLEQNAVECVPLPIMVNVPDCEGYAVPMSKHVIVVELISNNKEMKRWGETIISSLNCNQSHICYISLMKGFDKEEAEKLILERKQKIEKEKQEKEQREKDLQYLKNCVANWERPRYSSIKCFSMYYYYPTTCDWEADGDVWEIRNLIWNFKANPPKSRPMDEIISLHQEAVERIVPQMSACLHLIFGDKVPELTLACIPASTQETTQRRYEDFSNELCKLTGMTNSYPYIRVKEDGDPKHTGGKKKPKYDINREFFKGKFVLLFDDVITRGESMGLFGTILKGFGAEVIGGFSIGITKHELQSSFDPIVELFSNPNHEENN
;
A
#
# COMPACT_ATOMS: atom_id res chain seq x y z
N MET A 1 87.42 -52.16 1.57
CA MET A 1 87.03 -53.25 0.64
C MET A 1 88.22 -54.16 0.45
N SER A 2 88.05 -55.47 0.65
CA SER A 2 89.12 -56.45 0.42
C SER A 2 89.26 -56.75 -1.08
N LEU A 3 90.44 -57.20 -1.55
CA LEU A 3 90.65 -57.64 -2.94
C LEU A 3 89.63 -58.73 -3.36
N PHE A 4 89.17 -59.52 -2.39
CA PHE A 4 88.19 -60.59 -2.56
C PHE A 4 86.77 -60.05 -2.82
N ASP A 5 86.36 -58.97 -2.14
CA ASP A 5 85.08 -58.30 -2.43
C ASP A 5 85.05 -57.72 -3.84
N ALA A 6 86.16 -57.11 -4.28
CA ALA A 6 86.27 -56.53 -5.62
C ALA A 6 86.16 -57.59 -6.74
N ILE A 7 86.75 -58.77 -6.53
CA ILE A 7 86.66 -59.91 -7.46
C ILE A 7 85.22 -60.45 -7.52
N LEU A 8 84.55 -60.63 -6.38
CA LEU A 8 83.18 -61.16 -6.34
C LEU A 8 82.15 -60.20 -6.96
N SER A 9 82.34 -58.89 -6.77
CA SER A 9 81.59 -57.82 -7.45
C SER A 9 81.77 -57.85 -8.97
N LEU A 10 82.99 -58.10 -9.47
CA LEU A 10 83.28 -58.24 -10.91
C LEU A 10 82.57 -59.42 -11.56
N PHE A 11 82.38 -60.52 -10.85
CA PHE A 11 81.71 -61.73 -11.36
C PHE A 11 80.17 -61.71 -11.22
N ASN A 12 79.60 -60.81 -10.40
CA ASN A 12 78.16 -60.70 -10.18
C ASN A 12 77.75 -59.21 -10.07
N PRO A 13 77.94 -58.41 -11.14
CA PRO A 13 77.72 -56.97 -11.13
C PRO A 13 76.28 -56.56 -10.80
N GLU A 14 75.31 -57.46 -11.01
CA GLU A 14 73.90 -57.26 -10.68
C GLU A 14 73.66 -57.06 -9.18
N VAL A 15 74.52 -57.58 -8.30
CA VAL A 15 74.41 -57.41 -6.84
C VAL A 15 74.66 -55.96 -6.43
N ASP A 16 75.73 -55.35 -6.98
CA ASP A 16 76.06 -53.95 -6.73
C ASP A 16 75.05 -53.00 -7.39
N ALA A 17 74.63 -53.30 -8.63
CA ALA A 17 73.66 -52.48 -9.35
C ALA A 17 72.28 -52.46 -8.68
N GLU A 18 71.83 -53.59 -8.12
CA GLU A 18 70.58 -53.65 -7.37
C GLU A 18 70.70 -52.93 -6.02
N PHE A 19 71.84 -53.03 -5.33
CA PHE A 19 72.07 -52.26 -4.10
C PHE A 19 71.96 -50.75 -4.36
N ASP A 20 72.58 -50.25 -5.43
CA ASP A 20 72.47 -48.84 -5.83
C ASP A 20 71.02 -48.46 -6.19
N THR A 21 70.28 -49.36 -6.86
CA THR A 21 68.87 -49.16 -7.18
C THR A 21 68.00 -49.06 -5.92
N LEU A 22 68.19 -49.97 -4.95
CA LEU A 22 67.48 -49.95 -3.68
C LEU A 22 67.88 -48.73 -2.84
N TRP A 23 69.16 -48.35 -2.85
CA TRP A 23 69.64 -47.15 -2.17
C TRP A 23 69.00 -45.88 -2.73
N LYS A 24 68.89 -45.77 -4.06
CA LYS A 24 68.38 -44.57 -4.72
C LYS A 24 66.85 -44.46 -4.67
N ASN A 25 66.16 -45.55 -4.96
CA ASN A 25 64.71 -45.53 -5.19
C ASN A 25 63.91 -46.14 -4.03
N TYR A 26 64.53 -46.99 -3.21
CA TYR A 26 63.86 -47.74 -2.14
C TYR A 26 64.51 -47.54 -0.76
N PHE A 27 65.18 -46.40 -0.55
CA PHE A 27 65.99 -46.12 0.63
C PHE A 27 65.32 -46.42 1.98
N LYS A 28 64.04 -46.01 2.16
CA LYS A 28 63.32 -46.20 3.43
C LYS A 28 63.12 -47.68 3.79
N GLY A 29 62.74 -48.51 2.82
CA GLY A 29 62.66 -49.96 3.01
C GLY A 29 64.04 -50.58 3.24
N LEU A 30 65.06 -50.11 2.53
CA LEU A 30 66.44 -50.58 2.70
C LEU A 30 66.95 -50.28 4.12
N ALA A 31 66.81 -49.03 4.57
CA ALA A 31 67.20 -48.59 5.91
C ALA A 31 66.44 -49.36 7.01
N SER A 32 65.12 -49.49 6.87
CA SER A 32 64.30 -50.20 7.84
C SER A 32 64.64 -51.70 7.91
N TRP A 33 64.91 -52.34 6.76
CA TRP A 33 65.33 -53.74 6.71
C TRP A 33 66.74 -53.95 7.28
N CYS A 34 67.71 -53.08 6.94
CA CYS A 34 69.07 -53.15 7.48
C CYS A 34 69.11 -52.98 9.00
N GLN A 35 68.28 -52.07 9.54
CA GLN A 35 68.12 -51.89 10.98
C GLN A 35 67.67 -53.19 11.67
N GLU A 36 66.66 -53.86 11.12
CA GLU A 36 66.17 -55.15 11.64
C GLU A 36 67.20 -56.27 11.48
N ALA A 37 67.91 -56.29 10.35
CA ALA A 37 68.95 -57.26 10.04
C ALA A 37 70.28 -57.02 10.80
N ARG A 38 70.36 -55.94 11.60
CA ARG A 38 71.57 -55.47 12.31
C ARG A 38 72.77 -55.24 11.38
N ILE A 39 72.51 -54.69 10.21
CA ILE A 39 73.53 -54.28 9.24
C ILE A 39 73.68 -52.76 9.34
N ASP A 40 74.90 -52.28 9.58
CA ASP A 40 75.19 -50.85 9.58
C ASP A 40 75.18 -50.32 8.14
N LEU A 41 74.09 -49.62 7.78
CA LEU A 41 73.84 -49.20 6.42
C LEU A 41 74.81 -48.07 6.01
N SER A 42 75.80 -48.42 5.19
CA SER A 42 76.75 -47.46 4.59
C SER A 42 76.94 -47.71 3.09
N ARG A 43 77.60 -46.80 2.38
CA ARG A 43 77.95 -47.03 0.96
C ARG A 43 79.04 -48.08 0.75
N ASN A 44 79.75 -48.48 1.81
CA ASN A 44 80.92 -49.34 1.76
C ASN A 44 80.65 -50.74 2.36
N LEU A 45 79.44 -51.28 2.19
CA LEU A 45 79.09 -52.63 2.62
C LEU A 45 79.95 -53.70 1.92
N SER A 46 80.26 -54.78 2.62
CA SER A 46 80.95 -55.95 2.04
C SER A 46 80.10 -56.61 0.96
N TYR A 47 80.73 -57.34 0.03
CA TYR A 47 79.99 -58.06 -1.03
C TYR A 47 78.97 -59.03 -0.41
N ARG A 48 79.31 -59.66 0.73
CA ARG A 48 78.42 -60.57 1.46
C ARG A 48 77.16 -59.89 1.99
N GLU A 49 77.27 -58.66 2.49
CA GLU A 49 76.12 -57.88 2.98
C GLU A 49 75.24 -57.39 1.83
N LYS A 50 75.86 -56.91 0.74
CA LYS A 50 75.15 -56.53 -0.48
C LYS A 50 74.43 -57.71 -1.11
N LYS A 51 75.05 -58.91 -1.11
CA LYS A 51 74.40 -60.15 -1.56
C LYS A 51 73.19 -60.51 -0.69
N ARG A 52 73.27 -60.37 0.63
CA ARG A 52 72.11 -60.54 1.53
C ARG A 52 70.96 -59.57 1.22
N ILE A 53 71.29 -58.31 0.93
CA ILE A 53 70.32 -57.29 0.51
C ILE A 53 69.70 -57.67 -0.83
N TYR A 54 70.51 -58.09 -1.81
CA TYR A 54 70.05 -58.56 -3.11
C TYR A 54 69.08 -59.74 -3.00
N GLU A 55 69.37 -60.70 -2.11
CA GLU A 55 68.51 -61.85 -1.84
C GLU A 55 67.15 -61.46 -1.23
N HIS A 56 67.03 -60.29 -0.59
CA HIS A 56 65.80 -59.78 0.04
C HIS A 56 65.20 -58.56 -0.69
N LYS A 57 65.65 -58.25 -1.91
CA LYS A 57 65.28 -57.04 -2.66
C LYS A 57 63.77 -56.82 -2.79
N GLU A 58 62.99 -57.87 -3.02
CA GLU A 58 61.52 -57.76 -3.15
C GLU A 58 60.85 -57.44 -1.80
N ALA A 59 61.32 -58.04 -0.70
CA ALA A 59 60.85 -57.69 0.64
C ALA A 59 61.21 -56.24 1.00
N ILE A 60 62.40 -55.77 0.59
CA ILE A 60 62.86 -54.39 0.78
C ILE A 60 62.00 -53.41 -0.02
N ARG A 61 61.71 -53.69 -1.30
CA ARG A 61 60.83 -52.88 -2.16
C ARG A 61 59.41 -52.82 -1.59
N SER A 62 58.85 -53.97 -1.21
CA SER A 62 57.53 -54.06 -0.58
C SER A 62 57.47 -53.22 0.70
N ARG A 63 58.48 -53.35 1.59
CA ARG A 63 58.58 -52.58 2.82
C ARG A 63 58.70 -51.08 2.56
N HIS A 64 59.49 -50.67 1.56
CA HIS A 64 59.60 -49.26 1.17
C HIS A 64 58.24 -48.71 0.74
N ASN A 65 57.53 -49.43 -0.12
CA ASN A 65 56.22 -49.01 -0.60
C ASN A 65 55.22 -48.89 0.55
N THR A 66 55.21 -49.85 1.50
CA THR A 66 54.39 -49.75 2.71
C THR A 66 54.70 -48.49 3.52
N ILE A 67 55.98 -48.20 3.77
CA ILE A 67 56.38 -47.00 4.53
C ILE A 67 55.95 -45.71 3.80
N VAL A 68 56.20 -45.62 2.50
CA VAL A 68 55.86 -44.43 1.70
C VAL A 68 54.35 -44.23 1.62
N THR A 69 53.58 -45.30 1.45
CA THR A 69 52.12 -45.25 1.47
C THR A 69 51.60 -44.77 2.82
N GLU A 70 52.17 -45.26 3.92
CA GLU A 70 51.81 -44.84 5.28
C GLU A 70 52.05 -43.34 5.51
N GLU A 71 53.23 -42.85 5.13
CA GLU A 71 53.57 -41.43 5.28
C GLU A 71 52.67 -40.53 4.42
N LYS A 72 52.40 -40.93 3.17
CA LYS A 72 51.49 -40.19 2.28
C LYS A 72 50.07 -40.16 2.81
N PHE A 73 49.58 -41.30 3.32
CA PHE A 73 48.25 -41.41 3.91
C PHE A 73 48.12 -40.50 5.13
N ASN A 74 49.10 -40.53 6.02
CA ASN A 74 49.11 -39.66 7.19
C ASN A 74 49.11 -38.18 6.79
N ALA A 75 49.95 -37.78 5.84
CA ALA A 75 50.05 -36.38 5.41
C ALA A 75 48.79 -35.87 4.68
N GLN A 76 48.16 -36.67 3.82
CA GLN A 76 47.08 -36.20 2.94
C GLN A 76 45.67 -36.52 3.45
N VAL A 77 45.52 -37.54 4.29
CA VAL A 77 44.24 -37.99 4.84
C VAL A 77 44.18 -37.70 6.33
N MET A 78 45.12 -38.20 7.13
CA MET A 78 45.03 -38.10 8.59
C MET A 78 45.21 -36.67 9.12
N CYS A 79 46.11 -35.88 8.51
CA CYS A 79 46.30 -34.47 8.86
C CYS A 79 45.12 -33.57 8.44
N ASN A 80 44.23 -34.03 7.56
CA ASN A 80 43.02 -33.30 7.18
C ASN A 80 41.84 -33.79 8.03
N LYS A 81 41.28 -32.90 8.86
CA LYS A 81 40.21 -33.22 9.82
C LYS A 81 38.98 -33.88 9.19
N LEU A 82 38.60 -33.48 7.96
CA LEU A 82 37.43 -34.04 7.28
C LEU A 82 37.78 -35.39 6.64
N ARG A 83 38.89 -35.47 5.93
CA ARG A 83 39.32 -36.74 5.31
C ARG A 83 39.57 -37.82 6.35
N SER A 84 40.25 -37.49 7.45
CA SER A 84 40.49 -38.43 8.55
C SER A 84 39.21 -38.94 9.21
N ARG A 85 38.16 -38.11 9.25
CA ARG A 85 36.85 -38.50 9.79
C ARG A 85 36.07 -39.43 8.86
N TYR A 86 36.14 -39.23 7.55
CA TYR A 86 35.23 -39.89 6.59
C TYR A 86 35.88 -40.96 5.71
N TYR A 87 37.21 -41.11 5.68
CA TYR A 87 37.86 -42.05 4.73
C TYR A 87 37.44 -43.50 4.93
N ALA A 88 37.24 -43.96 6.18
CA ALA A 88 36.85 -45.32 6.47
C ALA A 88 35.43 -45.62 5.93
N ASP A 89 34.47 -44.73 6.21
CA ASP A 89 33.11 -44.81 5.68
C ASP A 89 33.09 -44.75 4.15
N TYR A 90 33.94 -43.89 3.56
CA TYR A 90 34.11 -43.83 2.12
C TYR A 90 34.55 -45.19 1.56
N LEU A 91 35.58 -45.82 2.11
CA LEU A 91 36.05 -47.15 1.69
C LEU A 91 34.95 -48.21 1.79
N LEU A 92 34.25 -48.24 2.93
CA LEU A 92 33.16 -49.19 3.16
C LEU A 92 32.01 -48.99 2.17
N SER A 93 31.70 -47.76 1.78
CA SER A 93 30.64 -47.46 0.79
C SER A 93 30.93 -48.02 -0.61
N TYR A 94 32.20 -48.33 -0.91
CA TYR A 94 32.64 -49.01 -2.14
C TYR A 94 32.98 -50.50 -1.93
N GLY A 95 32.61 -51.07 -0.78
CA GLY A 95 32.85 -52.48 -0.46
C GLY A 95 34.32 -52.83 -0.19
N ARG A 96 35.12 -51.85 0.25
CA ARG A 96 36.55 -52.03 0.54
C ARG A 96 36.84 -52.14 2.04
N SER A 97 38.00 -52.70 2.37
CA SER A 97 38.52 -52.71 3.73
C SER A 97 38.78 -51.27 4.20
N ALA A 98 38.50 -50.98 5.48
CA ALA A 98 38.76 -49.67 6.09
C ALA A 98 40.27 -49.30 6.12
N ASP A 99 41.16 -50.28 5.94
CA ASP A 99 42.61 -50.10 5.89
C ASP A 99 43.19 -49.99 4.46
N ASP A 100 42.37 -49.90 3.41
CA ASP A 100 42.83 -49.77 2.01
C ASP A 100 43.35 -48.34 1.70
N LYS A 101 44.53 -48.03 2.28
CA LYS A 101 45.21 -46.73 2.19
C LYS A 101 45.61 -46.37 0.76
N GLU A 102 46.01 -47.36 -0.04
CA GLU A 102 46.43 -47.16 -1.43
C GLU A 102 45.26 -46.70 -2.30
N TYR A 103 44.07 -47.27 -2.09
CA TYR A 103 42.87 -46.80 -2.77
C TYR A 103 42.52 -45.37 -2.40
N VAL A 104 42.47 -45.02 -1.11
CA VAL A 104 42.12 -43.64 -0.69
C VAL A 104 43.07 -42.61 -1.32
N LEU A 105 44.38 -42.88 -1.29
CA LEU A 105 45.39 -42.00 -1.89
C LEU A 105 45.22 -41.85 -3.40
N SER A 106 44.78 -42.90 -4.08
CA SER A 106 44.52 -42.88 -5.53
C SER A 106 43.23 -42.12 -5.89
N TYR A 107 42.29 -41.96 -4.95
CA TYR A 107 40.96 -41.38 -5.18
C TYR A 107 40.60 -40.22 -4.26
N LEU A 108 41.58 -39.37 -3.88
CA LEU A 108 41.34 -38.25 -2.95
C LEU A 108 40.23 -37.28 -3.39
N ARG A 109 40.09 -36.99 -4.70
CA ARG A 109 38.98 -36.17 -5.22
C ARG A 109 37.62 -36.85 -5.03
N GLY A 110 37.59 -38.18 -5.15
CA GLY A 110 36.40 -38.99 -4.89
C GLY A 110 36.02 -38.95 -3.41
N LEU A 111 37.01 -39.05 -2.52
CA LEU A 111 36.82 -38.85 -1.08
C LEU A 111 36.30 -37.44 -0.76
N ASP A 112 36.87 -36.39 -1.34
CA ASP A 112 36.41 -35.01 -1.12
C ASP A 112 34.96 -34.81 -1.60
N SER A 113 34.62 -35.35 -2.78
CA SER A 113 33.26 -35.31 -3.32
C SER A 113 32.27 -36.07 -2.43
N TYR A 114 32.69 -37.23 -1.91
CA TYR A 114 31.92 -38.01 -0.94
C TYR A 114 31.68 -37.19 0.34
N ILE A 115 32.71 -36.56 0.89
CA ILE A 115 32.63 -35.71 2.08
C ILE A 115 31.63 -34.57 1.87
N SER A 116 31.75 -33.81 0.77
CA SER A 116 30.83 -32.72 0.47
C SER A 116 29.38 -33.18 0.38
N ARG A 117 29.13 -34.33 -0.26
CA ARG A 117 27.79 -34.91 -0.32
C ARG A 117 27.26 -35.31 1.06
N ARG A 118 28.09 -35.93 1.90
CA ARG A 118 27.68 -36.33 3.27
C ARG A 118 27.36 -35.13 4.15
N ILE A 119 28.14 -34.05 4.04
CA ILE A 119 27.87 -32.78 4.73
C ILE A 119 26.56 -32.17 4.25
N GLU A 120 26.32 -32.15 2.93
CA GLU A 120 25.08 -31.65 2.34
C GLU A 120 23.86 -32.43 2.83
N GLU A 121 23.91 -33.76 2.77
CA GLU A 121 22.85 -34.66 3.24
C GLU A 121 22.52 -34.42 4.72
N GLU A 122 23.54 -34.36 5.58
CA GLU A 122 23.36 -34.18 7.02
C GLU A 122 22.85 -32.77 7.37
N TYR A 123 23.37 -31.73 6.71
CA TYR A 123 22.86 -30.38 6.86
C TYR A 123 21.38 -30.30 6.47
N ASN A 124 20.99 -30.86 5.32
CA ASN A 124 19.61 -30.84 4.86
C ASN A 124 18.67 -31.61 5.80
N ARG A 125 19.11 -32.77 6.32
CA ARG A 125 18.39 -33.52 7.35
C ARG A 125 18.15 -32.67 8.61
N LEU A 126 19.19 -31.99 9.09
CA LEU A 126 19.08 -31.11 10.26
C LEU A 126 18.23 -29.88 9.97
N LYS A 127 18.31 -29.32 8.76
CA LYS A 127 17.53 -28.17 8.30
C LYS A 127 16.04 -28.47 8.21
N GLU A 128 15.68 -29.67 7.77
CA GLU A 128 14.31 -30.15 7.78
C GLU A 128 13.76 -30.30 9.21
N LYS A 129 14.62 -30.74 10.16
CA LYS A 129 14.24 -30.95 11.56
C LYS A 129 14.23 -29.67 12.41
N TYR A 130 15.14 -28.74 12.14
CA TYR A 130 15.35 -27.48 12.89
C TYR A 130 15.43 -26.26 11.95
N PRO A 131 14.38 -26.01 11.15
CA PRO A 131 14.43 -25.00 10.09
C PRO A 131 14.68 -23.59 10.63
N ARG A 132 13.93 -23.18 11.66
CA ARG A 132 13.96 -21.83 12.23
C ARG A 132 15.25 -21.60 13.02
N GLY A 133 15.71 -22.62 13.74
CA GLY A 133 16.94 -22.57 14.51
C GLY A 133 18.16 -22.39 13.61
N ILE A 134 18.20 -23.10 12.48
CA ILE A 134 19.29 -22.94 11.51
C ILE A 134 19.19 -21.61 10.77
N ASP A 135 18.00 -21.21 10.29
CA ASP A 135 17.83 -19.91 9.61
C ASP A 135 18.23 -18.74 10.51
N GLY A 136 17.72 -18.73 11.74
CA GLY A 136 18.03 -17.68 12.70
C GLY A 136 19.52 -17.63 13.04
N TYR A 137 20.17 -18.78 13.21
CA TYR A 137 21.60 -18.83 13.52
C TYR A 137 22.43 -18.30 12.34
N GLU A 138 22.14 -18.76 11.14
CA GLU A 138 22.82 -18.32 9.92
C GLU A 138 22.69 -16.82 9.69
N ASN A 139 21.48 -16.29 9.88
CA ASN A 139 21.21 -14.86 9.70
C ASN A 139 21.83 -14.00 10.83
N SER A 140 22.04 -14.57 12.02
CA SER A 140 22.67 -13.87 13.14
C SER A 140 24.20 -13.79 13.05
N CYS A 141 24.83 -14.63 12.22
CA CYS A 141 26.28 -14.71 12.11
C CYS A 141 26.80 -13.90 10.91
N ASN A 142 27.85 -13.11 11.14
CA ASN A 142 28.59 -12.42 10.08
C ASN A 142 30.10 -12.64 10.26
N PRO A 143 30.79 -13.39 9.36
CA PRO A 143 30.24 -14.00 8.14
C PRO A 143 29.32 -15.21 8.43
N LYS A 144 28.49 -15.56 7.44
CA LYS A 144 27.58 -16.72 7.51
C LYS A 144 28.38 -18.02 7.74
N PRO A 145 27.99 -18.89 8.67
CA PRO A 145 28.72 -20.12 8.99
C PRO A 145 28.65 -21.12 7.83
N SER A 146 29.67 -21.97 7.72
CA SER A 146 29.64 -23.09 6.78
C SER A 146 28.68 -24.18 7.26
N LYS A 147 28.24 -25.06 6.36
CA LYS A 147 27.34 -26.18 6.70
C LYS A 147 27.99 -27.11 7.74
N GLU A 148 29.30 -27.33 7.64
CA GLU A 148 30.06 -28.11 8.62
C GLU A 148 30.03 -27.47 10.01
N ALA A 149 30.13 -26.14 10.09
CA ALA A 149 30.06 -25.42 11.36
C ALA A 149 28.67 -25.53 12.00
N VAL A 150 27.60 -25.49 11.19
CA VAL A 150 26.22 -25.71 11.67
C VAL A 150 26.04 -27.14 12.19
N ILE A 151 26.49 -28.16 11.44
CA ILE A 151 26.45 -29.56 11.88
C ILE A 151 27.23 -29.75 13.20
N ALA A 152 28.37 -29.05 13.35
CA ALA A 152 29.21 -29.15 14.54
C ALA A 152 28.56 -28.62 15.83
N LEU A 153 27.49 -27.83 15.74
CA LEU A 153 26.71 -27.41 16.92
C LEU A 153 26.04 -28.59 17.63
N GLY A 154 25.69 -29.64 16.88
CA GLY A 154 24.99 -30.82 17.38
C GLY A 154 23.50 -30.57 17.63
N GLU A 155 22.71 -31.66 17.67
CA GLU A 155 21.24 -31.59 17.75
C GLU A 155 20.73 -30.90 19.03
N ALA A 156 21.44 -31.02 20.16
CA ALA A 156 21.03 -30.36 21.40
C ALA A 156 21.02 -28.83 21.26
N LYS A 157 22.07 -28.26 20.67
CA LYS A 157 22.15 -26.81 20.45
C LYS A 157 21.19 -26.35 19.37
N LEU A 158 21.05 -27.13 18.28
CA LEU A 158 20.08 -26.83 17.22
C LEU A 158 18.64 -26.87 17.74
N SER A 159 18.31 -27.79 18.65
CA SER A 159 17.00 -27.83 19.30
C SER A 159 16.74 -26.60 20.17
N GLU A 160 17.75 -26.11 20.89
CA GLU A 160 17.64 -24.86 21.66
C GLU A 160 17.43 -23.64 20.74
N LEU A 161 18.15 -23.62 19.61
CA LEU A 161 18.01 -22.57 18.60
C LEU A 161 16.65 -22.63 17.89
N GLU A 162 16.12 -23.82 17.61
CA GLU A 162 14.78 -23.99 17.04
C GLU A 162 13.72 -23.41 17.97
N GLN A 163 13.78 -23.68 19.28
CA GLN A 163 12.85 -23.11 20.23
C GLN A 163 12.92 -21.57 20.26
N ARG A 164 14.13 -21.00 20.23
CA ARG A 164 14.28 -19.55 20.09
C ARG A 164 13.68 -19.02 18.79
N GLY A 165 13.90 -19.71 17.67
CA GLY A 165 13.32 -19.35 16.39
C GLY A 165 11.79 -19.37 16.41
N ILE A 166 11.18 -20.36 17.07
CA ILE A 166 9.73 -20.44 17.28
C ILE A 166 9.23 -19.25 18.09
N GLU A 167 9.92 -18.88 19.17
CA GLU A 167 9.54 -17.73 20.02
C GLU A 167 9.64 -16.38 19.27
N VAL A 168 10.69 -16.19 18.46
CA VAL A 168 10.86 -15.00 17.62
C VAL A 168 9.74 -14.88 16.59
N GLU A 169 9.51 -15.94 15.80
CA GLU A 169 8.43 -15.95 14.81
C GLU A 169 7.07 -15.71 15.47
N ARG A 170 6.85 -16.31 16.65
CA ARG A 170 5.64 -16.11 17.45
C ARG A 170 5.47 -14.63 17.82
N GLY A 171 6.52 -13.95 18.29
CA GLY A 171 6.49 -12.52 18.59
C GLY A 171 6.18 -11.66 17.37
N GLU A 172 6.83 -11.92 16.24
CA GLU A 172 6.63 -11.17 14.98
C GLU A 172 5.20 -11.34 14.44
N GLN A 173 4.69 -12.58 14.41
CA GLN A 173 3.33 -12.88 13.96
C GLN A 173 2.27 -12.22 14.85
N TRP A 174 2.53 -12.08 16.16
CA TRP A 174 1.60 -11.42 17.08
C TRP A 174 1.41 -9.95 16.71
N ILE A 175 2.51 -9.22 16.48
CA ILE A 175 2.46 -7.81 16.08
C ILE A 175 1.80 -7.65 14.72
N GLN A 176 2.12 -8.53 13.77
CA GLN A 176 1.48 -8.51 12.45
C GLN A 176 -0.04 -8.69 12.57
N LYS A 177 -0.50 -9.71 13.30
CA LYS A 177 -1.94 -9.98 13.46
C LYS A 177 -2.66 -8.89 14.24
N GLN A 178 -1.99 -8.24 15.21
CA GLN A 178 -2.55 -7.06 15.86
C GLN A 178 -2.79 -5.92 14.86
N ASN A 179 -1.85 -5.66 13.95
CA ASN A 179 -2.03 -4.61 12.94
C ASN A 179 -3.20 -4.92 11.99
N GLU A 180 -3.34 -6.18 11.58
CA GLU A 180 -4.47 -6.65 10.78
C GLU A 180 -5.80 -6.48 11.53
N TYR A 181 -5.85 -6.88 12.80
CA TYR A 181 -7.02 -6.71 13.66
C TYR A 181 -7.39 -5.23 13.90
N ALA A 182 -6.39 -4.39 14.15
CA ALA A 182 -6.56 -2.96 14.33
C ALA A 182 -7.15 -2.32 13.07
N GLN A 183 -6.65 -2.68 11.89
CA GLN A 183 -7.19 -2.19 10.61
C GLN A 183 -8.64 -2.64 10.41
N PHE A 184 -8.94 -3.92 10.69
CA PHE A 184 -10.32 -4.44 10.62
C PHE A 184 -11.28 -3.65 11.51
N CYS A 185 -10.90 -3.36 12.76
CA CYS A 185 -11.74 -2.59 13.68
C CYS A 185 -12.00 -1.16 13.19
N ARG A 186 -11.00 -0.52 12.58
CA ARG A 186 -11.15 0.80 11.97
C ARG A 186 -12.12 0.76 10.78
N ASP A 187 -12.03 -0.25 9.93
CA ASP A 187 -12.90 -0.40 8.76
C ASP A 187 -14.35 -0.69 9.16
N LEU A 188 -14.55 -1.46 10.23
CA LEU A 188 -15.88 -1.61 10.84
C LEU A 188 -16.44 -0.26 11.31
N ARG A 189 -15.63 0.58 11.98
CA ARG A 189 -16.09 1.92 12.38
C ARG A 189 -16.53 2.73 11.17
N GLU A 190 -15.75 2.79 10.09
CA GLU A 190 -16.12 3.53 8.86
C GLU A 190 -17.43 3.03 8.26
N LYS A 191 -17.63 1.70 8.23
CA LYS A 191 -18.83 1.09 7.65
C LYS A 191 -20.08 1.31 8.49
N ILE A 192 -19.97 1.11 9.80
CA ILE A 192 -21.15 1.07 10.68
C ILE A 192 -21.45 2.48 11.24
N PHE A 193 -20.42 3.25 11.61
CA PHE A 193 -20.59 4.59 12.22
C PHE A 193 -19.51 5.59 11.78
N PRO A 194 -19.59 6.12 10.54
CA PRO A 194 -18.59 7.05 10.00
C PRO A 194 -18.52 8.40 10.73
N LYS A 195 -19.49 8.70 11.61
CA LYS A 195 -19.49 9.92 12.43
C LYS A 195 -18.72 9.80 13.74
N TRP A 196 -18.37 8.58 14.17
CA TRP A 196 -17.59 8.36 15.37
C TRP A 196 -16.13 8.70 15.12
N GLY A 197 -15.43 9.20 16.12
CA GLY A 197 -14.00 9.46 16.02
C GLY A 197 -13.16 8.19 16.14
N CYS A 198 -11.90 8.28 15.72
CA CYS A 198 -10.90 7.24 15.97
C CYS A 198 -9.54 7.88 16.23
N TYR A 199 -8.73 7.25 17.07
CA TYR A 199 -7.35 7.62 17.29
C TYR A 199 -6.53 6.35 17.50
N TYR A 200 -5.31 6.26 16.95
CA TYR A 200 -4.47 5.08 17.15
C TYR A 200 -3.39 5.35 18.18
N TYR A 201 -3.01 4.30 18.89
CA TYR A 201 -1.94 4.33 19.88
C TYR A 201 -0.92 3.25 19.55
N ASP A 202 0.35 3.64 19.60
CA ASP A 202 1.48 2.72 19.51
C ASP A 202 2.02 2.52 20.92
N ILE A 203 1.80 1.32 21.48
CA ILE A 203 2.30 0.94 22.80
C ILE A 203 3.63 0.18 22.62
N PRO A 204 4.74 0.68 23.16
CA PRO A 204 6.01 -0.03 23.11
C PRO A 204 5.91 -1.39 23.83
N THR A 205 6.22 -2.47 23.10
CA THR A 205 6.15 -3.85 23.60
C THR A 205 7.44 -4.59 23.26
N GLN A 206 7.85 -5.53 24.10
CA GLN A 206 9.05 -6.33 23.88
C GLN A 206 8.70 -7.64 23.18
N ILE A 207 9.42 -7.97 22.10
CA ILE A 207 9.40 -9.30 21.48
C ILE A 207 10.81 -9.92 21.51
N PRO A 208 10.93 -11.25 21.61
CA PRO A 208 12.22 -11.91 21.64
C PRO A 208 12.96 -11.72 20.31
N THR A 209 14.29 -11.76 20.37
CA THR A 209 15.18 -11.78 19.21
C THR A 209 16.07 -13.02 19.25
N PHE A 210 16.60 -13.41 18.09
CA PHE A 210 17.33 -14.66 17.97
C PHE A 210 18.64 -14.71 18.78
N ASN A 211 19.25 -13.56 19.05
CA ASN A 211 20.48 -13.46 19.83
C ASN A 211 20.27 -13.68 21.35
N GLY A 212 19.01 -13.85 21.80
CA GLY A 212 18.63 -14.02 23.20
C GLY A 212 18.26 -12.72 23.93
N SER A 213 18.34 -11.55 23.28
CA SER A 213 17.80 -10.29 23.80
C SER A 213 16.35 -10.09 23.36
N SER A 214 15.70 -9.02 23.85
CA SER A 214 14.43 -8.54 23.33
C SER A 214 14.63 -7.29 22.47
N GLN A 215 13.68 -7.02 21.57
CA GLN A 215 13.58 -5.78 20.83
C GLN A 215 12.25 -5.09 21.13
N THR A 216 12.29 -3.76 21.21
CA THR A 216 11.10 -2.92 21.34
C THR A 216 10.42 -2.78 19.98
N VAL A 217 9.14 -3.11 19.92
CA VAL A 217 8.26 -2.96 18.76
C VAL A 217 6.99 -2.20 19.15
N ASN A 218 6.34 -1.58 18.18
CA ASN A 218 5.09 -0.85 18.41
C ASN A 218 3.89 -1.80 18.28
N TYR A 219 3.14 -1.98 19.36
CA TYR A 219 1.85 -2.64 19.35
C TYR A 219 0.77 -1.58 19.11
N ARG A 220 0.19 -1.57 17.90
CA ARG A 220 -0.80 -0.56 17.51
C ARG A 220 -2.22 -1.01 17.80
N PHE A 221 -3.01 -0.19 18.50
CA PHE A 221 -4.46 -0.38 18.56
C PHE A 221 -5.21 0.91 18.22
N TRP A 222 -6.47 0.78 17.77
CA TRP A 222 -7.37 1.91 17.59
C TRP A 222 -8.28 2.07 18.80
N GLN A 223 -8.42 3.32 19.23
CA GLN A 223 -9.50 3.79 20.09
C GLN A 223 -10.58 4.39 19.20
N ILE A 224 -11.74 3.74 19.14
CA ILE A 224 -12.96 4.22 18.49
C ILE A 224 -13.78 4.97 19.53
N PHE A 225 -14.34 6.14 19.21
CA PHE A 225 -15.07 6.90 20.22
C PHE A 225 -16.30 7.68 19.72
N TYR A 226 -17.32 7.76 20.57
CA TYR A 226 -18.57 8.45 20.25
C TYR A 226 -18.45 9.97 20.36
N ASN A 227 -18.02 10.44 21.53
CA ASN A 227 -17.75 11.84 21.84
C ASN A 227 -16.34 11.99 22.39
N SER A 228 -15.91 13.24 22.50
CA SER A 228 -14.62 13.58 23.07
C SER A 228 -14.67 14.86 23.89
N TYR A 229 -13.68 15.02 24.77
CA TYR A 229 -13.52 16.19 25.63
C TYR A 229 -12.06 16.58 25.74
N CYS A 230 -11.83 17.84 26.12
CA CYS A 230 -10.52 18.36 26.49
C CYS A 230 -10.72 19.64 27.29
N ASN A 231 -9.89 19.86 28.31
CA ASN A 231 -9.89 21.10 29.08
C ASN A 231 -8.47 21.49 29.52
N VAL A 232 -7.58 21.60 28.53
CA VAL A 232 -6.28 22.25 28.71
C VAL A 232 -6.51 23.77 28.66
N PRO A 233 -6.18 24.54 29.72
CA PRO A 233 -6.51 25.97 29.82
C PRO A 233 -5.95 26.86 28.71
N ASP A 234 -4.77 26.53 28.18
CA ASP A 234 -4.05 27.39 27.24
C ASP A 234 -4.41 27.15 25.75
N LEU A 235 -5.43 26.32 25.48
CA LEU A 235 -5.84 26.01 24.10
C LEU A 235 -7.06 26.83 23.66
N ASP A 236 -7.03 27.26 22.40
CA ASP A 236 -8.16 27.94 21.77
C ASP A 236 -9.11 26.93 21.10
N TYR A 237 -10.21 26.63 21.79
CA TYR A 237 -11.25 25.72 21.33
C TYR A 237 -12.29 26.36 20.42
N SER A 238 -12.07 27.57 19.88
CA SER A 238 -13.03 28.24 18.98
C SER A 238 -13.51 27.35 17.82
N VAL A 239 -12.64 26.48 17.30
CA VAL A 239 -12.95 25.53 16.22
C VAL A 239 -13.52 24.19 16.70
N TYR A 240 -13.41 23.88 18.00
CA TYR A 240 -13.96 22.69 18.64
C TYR A 240 -14.59 23.00 20.03
N PRO A 241 -15.60 23.88 20.10
CA PRO A 241 -16.19 24.30 21.38
C PRO A 241 -16.86 23.13 22.11
N VAL A 242 -17.22 22.08 21.37
CA VAL A 242 -17.80 20.85 21.92
C VAL A 242 -16.86 20.14 22.90
N LEU A 243 -15.53 20.25 22.76
CA LEU A 243 -14.58 19.58 23.65
C LEU A 243 -14.68 20.11 25.09
N GLN A 244 -14.74 21.44 25.25
CA GLN A 244 -14.92 22.07 26.56
C GLN A 244 -16.33 21.85 27.10
N LYS A 245 -17.35 21.95 26.24
CA LYS A 245 -18.73 21.67 26.64
C LYS A 245 -18.87 20.25 27.21
N ASN A 246 -18.29 19.26 26.53
CA ASN A 246 -18.32 17.88 26.97
C ASN A 246 -17.53 17.68 28.26
N TYR A 247 -16.37 18.33 28.41
CA TYR A 247 -15.62 18.30 29.67
C TYR A 247 -16.47 18.80 30.86
N GLY A 248 -17.18 19.92 30.69
CA GLY A 248 -18.08 20.45 31.72
C GLY A 248 -19.25 19.53 32.07
N SER A 249 -19.57 18.54 31.23
CA SER A 249 -20.64 17.56 31.46
C SER A 249 -20.17 16.26 32.10
N LEU A 250 -18.86 16.02 32.23
CA LEU A 250 -18.33 14.79 32.84
C LEU A 250 -18.81 14.55 34.27
N PRO A 251 -18.93 15.57 35.15
CA PRO A 251 -19.48 15.39 36.50
C PRO A 251 -20.85 14.70 36.47
N ASN A 252 -21.75 15.10 35.56
CA ASN A 252 -23.09 14.52 35.48
C ASN A 252 -23.04 13.01 35.13
N LEU A 253 -22.05 12.56 34.35
CA LEU A 253 -21.86 11.14 34.07
C LEU A 253 -21.28 10.40 35.29
N ARG A 254 -20.32 11.02 35.99
CA ARG A 254 -19.66 10.46 37.18
C ARG A 254 -20.61 10.27 38.36
N TYR A 255 -21.47 11.26 38.60
CA TYR A 255 -22.43 11.26 39.70
C TYR A 255 -23.81 10.71 39.29
N LEU A 256 -23.89 10.03 38.15
CA LEU A 256 -25.10 9.34 37.66
C LEU A 256 -26.32 10.25 37.42
N GLU A 257 -26.10 11.55 37.26
CA GLU A 257 -27.13 12.56 36.99
C GLU A 257 -27.51 12.63 35.49
N ALA A 258 -26.67 12.06 34.62
CA ALA A 258 -26.91 11.91 33.20
C ALA A 258 -26.53 10.50 32.73
N HIS A 259 -27.07 10.08 31.59
CA HIS A 259 -26.72 8.82 30.94
C HIS A 259 -26.76 8.97 29.42
N PHE A 260 -26.03 8.12 28.71
CA PHE A 260 -26.14 8.02 27.27
C PHE A 260 -27.42 7.27 26.87
N PRO A 261 -28.12 7.69 25.79
CA PRO A 261 -29.25 6.94 25.27
C PRO A 261 -28.81 5.58 24.74
N LYS A 262 -29.71 4.59 24.71
CA LYS A 262 -29.46 3.25 24.16
C LYS A 262 -28.84 3.27 22.76
N SER A 263 -29.26 4.24 21.93
CA SER A 263 -28.73 4.46 20.57
C SER A 263 -27.24 4.77 20.50
N ALA A 264 -26.59 5.16 21.62
CA ALA A 264 -25.15 5.33 21.69
C ALA A 264 -24.40 4.00 21.90
N TYR A 265 -25.09 2.96 22.41
CA TYR A 265 -24.53 1.63 22.67
C TYR A 265 -24.81 0.63 21.54
N ASP A 266 -25.93 0.77 20.82
CA ASP A 266 -26.23 -0.07 19.63
C ASP A 266 -25.05 -0.15 18.65
N PRO A 267 -24.29 0.95 18.42
CA PRO A 267 -23.07 0.90 17.64
C PRO A 267 -21.98 -0.02 18.15
N ILE A 268 -21.76 0.02 19.45
CA ILE A 268 -20.74 -0.75 20.14
C ILE A 268 -21.09 -2.24 20.05
N ILE A 269 -22.37 -2.57 20.23
CA ILE A 269 -22.89 -3.93 20.08
C ILE A 269 -22.62 -4.45 18.66
N GLN A 270 -22.96 -3.66 17.62
CA GLN A 270 -22.74 -4.08 16.23
C GLN A 270 -21.26 -4.34 15.90
N ILE A 271 -20.35 -3.50 16.40
CA ILE A 271 -18.90 -3.71 16.23
C ILE A 271 -18.45 -5.00 16.94
N ILE A 272 -18.85 -5.20 18.20
CA ILE A 272 -18.49 -6.39 18.98
C ILE A 272 -19.00 -7.67 18.31
N LEU A 273 -20.24 -7.66 17.81
CA LEU A 273 -20.82 -8.81 17.11
C LEU A 273 -20.14 -9.08 15.77
N ALA A 274 -19.77 -8.05 15.01
CA ALA A 274 -19.01 -8.22 13.77
C ALA A 274 -17.60 -8.79 14.04
N ILE A 275 -16.95 -8.38 15.14
CA ILE A 275 -15.67 -8.97 15.58
C ILE A 275 -15.87 -10.45 15.94
N LYS A 276 -16.92 -10.77 16.71
CA LYS A 276 -17.24 -12.15 17.09
C LYS A 276 -17.52 -13.03 15.87
N GLU A 277 -18.27 -12.52 14.89
CA GLU A 277 -18.56 -13.23 13.64
C GLU A 277 -17.28 -13.53 12.86
N GLN A 278 -16.36 -12.56 12.75
CA GLN A 278 -15.13 -12.69 11.99
C GLN A 278 -14.08 -13.58 12.66
N TYR A 279 -13.96 -13.50 13.99
CA TYR A 279 -12.82 -14.07 14.73
C TYR A 279 -13.20 -15.17 15.73
N GLY A 280 -14.49 -15.45 15.92
CA GLY A 280 -14.99 -16.40 16.91
C GLY A 280 -14.98 -15.80 18.31
N ASP A 281 -14.38 -16.49 19.27
CA ASP A 281 -14.39 -16.08 20.68
C ASP A 281 -13.75 -14.69 20.86
N CYS A 282 -14.49 -13.80 21.52
CA CYS A 282 -14.06 -12.48 21.93
C CYS A 282 -14.51 -12.19 23.36
N VAL A 283 -13.74 -11.36 24.07
CA VAL A 283 -14.06 -10.93 25.42
C VAL A 283 -14.16 -9.41 25.48
N VAL A 284 -15.14 -8.92 26.22
CA VAL A 284 -15.33 -7.49 26.46
C VAL A 284 -14.85 -7.16 27.86
N ILE A 285 -13.91 -6.21 27.96
CA ILE A 285 -13.43 -5.68 29.23
C ILE A 285 -14.06 -4.31 29.46
N PHE A 286 -14.72 -4.12 30.59
CA PHE A 286 -15.21 -2.81 30.99
C PHE A 286 -14.14 -2.05 31.76
N GLY A 287 -13.64 -0.95 31.18
CA GLY A 287 -12.70 -0.04 31.85
C GLY A 287 -13.36 0.76 32.95
N ASN A 288 -12.62 1.04 34.03
CA ASN A 288 -13.13 1.70 35.22
C ASN A 288 -13.35 3.22 35.03
N SER A 289 -12.94 3.79 33.89
CA SER A 289 -13.08 5.23 33.63
C SER A 289 -12.51 6.09 34.76
N TYR A 290 -11.39 5.65 35.34
CA TYR A 290 -10.72 6.30 36.46
C TYR A 290 -10.19 7.68 36.08
N ASP A 291 -10.41 8.67 36.93
CA ASP A 291 -9.80 10.00 36.83
C ASP A 291 -8.93 10.25 38.07
N PRO A 292 -7.60 10.37 37.93
CA PRO A 292 -6.73 10.62 39.08
C PRO A 292 -7.01 11.96 39.78
N ASN A 293 -7.72 12.89 39.11
CA ASN A 293 -8.05 14.21 39.66
C ASN A 293 -9.43 14.26 40.34
N GLU A 294 -10.21 13.19 40.31
CA GLU A 294 -11.55 13.14 40.87
C GLU A 294 -11.76 11.78 41.56
N GLN A 295 -11.75 11.76 42.89
CA GLN A 295 -11.77 10.54 43.71
C GLN A 295 -13.10 10.32 44.46
N SER A 296 -14.13 11.10 44.13
CA SER A 296 -15.37 11.15 44.92
C SER A 296 -16.52 10.29 44.37
N TYR A 297 -16.34 9.59 43.25
CA TYR A 297 -17.35 8.68 42.67
C TYR A 297 -16.88 7.23 42.68
N ASP A 298 -17.83 6.30 42.77
CA ASP A 298 -17.58 4.86 42.70
C ASP A 298 -17.57 4.41 41.22
N GLU A 299 -16.42 3.96 40.73
CA GLU A 299 -16.24 3.54 39.34
C GLU A 299 -17.06 2.28 39.00
N GLN A 300 -17.24 1.38 39.96
CA GLN A 300 -17.97 0.13 39.78
C GLN A 300 -19.47 0.41 39.71
N GLU A 301 -20.00 1.26 40.58
CA GLU A 301 -21.38 1.72 40.53
C GLU A 301 -21.66 2.44 39.21
N MET A 302 -20.76 3.34 38.80
CA MET A 302 -20.86 4.07 37.53
C MET A 302 -20.89 3.11 36.33
N ASN A 303 -19.97 2.17 36.25
CA ASN A 303 -19.95 1.18 35.17
C ASN A 303 -21.20 0.31 35.15
N ASN A 304 -21.70 -0.12 36.31
CA ASN A 304 -22.92 -0.91 36.41
C ASN A 304 -24.15 -0.12 35.95
N PHE A 305 -24.24 1.16 36.30
CA PHE A 305 -25.31 2.04 35.88
C PHE A 305 -25.30 2.28 34.37
N HIS A 306 -24.17 2.75 33.82
CA HIS A 306 -24.10 3.16 32.41
C HIS A 306 -24.08 1.98 31.44
N PHE A 307 -23.37 0.91 31.76
CA PHE A 307 -23.25 -0.25 30.87
C PHE A 307 -24.35 -1.30 31.04
N LYS A 308 -25.36 -1.06 31.87
CA LYS A 308 -26.46 -2.01 32.09
C LYS A 308 -27.05 -2.55 30.78
N TYR A 309 -27.46 -1.64 29.88
CA TYR A 309 -28.04 -2.02 28.58
C TYR A 309 -27.04 -2.80 27.71
N LEU A 310 -25.79 -2.34 27.64
CA LEU A 310 -24.75 -3.01 26.86
C LEU A 310 -24.48 -4.42 27.38
N LYS A 311 -24.34 -4.60 28.70
CA LYS A 311 -24.14 -5.90 29.35
C LYS A 311 -25.29 -6.86 29.04
N GLU A 312 -26.55 -6.42 29.17
CA GLU A 312 -27.73 -7.22 28.85
C GLU A 312 -27.72 -7.68 27.38
N GLN A 313 -27.34 -6.82 26.44
CA GLN A 313 -27.25 -7.17 25.02
C GLN A 313 -26.10 -8.12 24.70
N LEU A 314 -24.94 -7.94 25.35
CA LEU A 314 -23.79 -8.83 25.17
C LEU A 314 -24.06 -10.23 25.72
N GLU A 315 -24.71 -10.34 26.88
CA GLU A 315 -25.12 -11.61 27.47
C GLU A 315 -26.10 -12.36 26.55
N GLN A 316 -27.11 -11.67 26.01
CA GLN A 316 -28.07 -12.24 25.05
C GLN A 316 -27.41 -12.78 23.78
N ASN A 317 -26.25 -12.24 23.40
CA ASN A 317 -25.47 -12.67 22.26
C ASN A 317 -24.29 -13.59 22.63
N ALA A 318 -24.28 -14.12 23.87
CA ALA A 318 -23.24 -15.00 24.40
C ALA A 318 -21.81 -14.41 24.27
N VAL A 319 -21.64 -13.11 24.52
CA VAL A 319 -20.33 -12.45 24.57
C VAL A 319 -19.87 -12.38 26.03
N GLU A 320 -18.69 -12.92 26.32
CA GLU A 320 -18.12 -12.89 27.66
C GLU A 320 -17.71 -11.46 28.05
N CYS A 321 -18.05 -11.07 29.28
CA CYS A 321 -17.78 -9.75 29.83
C CYS A 321 -17.01 -9.85 31.14
N VAL A 322 -15.92 -9.09 31.29
CA VAL A 322 -15.03 -9.13 32.45
C VAL A 322 -14.77 -7.70 32.98
N PRO A 323 -14.82 -7.45 34.31
CA PRO A 323 -14.47 -6.15 34.88
C PRO A 323 -12.97 -6.00 35.16
N LEU A 324 -12.45 -4.77 35.07
CA LEU A 324 -11.16 -4.37 35.67
C LEU A 324 -11.32 -4.20 37.21
N PRO A 325 -10.34 -4.56 38.07
CA PRO A 325 -8.96 -4.96 37.82
C PRO A 325 -8.71 -6.48 37.81
N ILE A 326 -9.75 -7.31 37.66
CA ILE A 326 -9.66 -8.79 37.80
C ILE A 326 -8.69 -9.43 36.77
N MET A 327 -8.18 -8.66 35.81
CA MET A 327 -7.25 -9.11 34.77
C MET A 327 -5.76 -8.84 35.04
N VAL A 328 -5.34 -8.47 36.25
CA VAL A 328 -3.91 -8.29 36.56
C VAL A 328 -3.48 -9.26 37.66
N ASN A 329 -2.65 -10.23 37.28
CA ASN A 329 -1.90 -11.06 38.21
C ASN A 329 -1.16 -10.16 39.21
N VAL A 330 -1.62 -10.18 40.46
CA VAL A 330 -0.78 -9.90 41.62
C VAL A 330 0.18 -11.09 41.72
N PRO A 331 1.51 -10.89 41.88
CA PRO A 331 2.50 -11.96 41.82
C PRO A 331 2.34 -13.13 42.81
N ASP A 332 1.38 -13.10 43.75
CA ASP A 332 1.27 -14.06 44.86
C ASP A 332 -0.14 -14.64 45.08
N CYS A 333 -1.06 -14.54 44.12
CA CYS A 333 -2.42 -15.10 44.26
C CYS A 333 -2.66 -16.29 43.33
N GLU A 334 -2.61 -17.51 43.89
CA GLU A 334 -3.16 -18.70 43.24
C GLU A 334 -4.67 -18.50 43.00
N GLY A 335 -5.06 -18.38 41.71
CA GLY A 335 -6.42 -18.65 41.25
C GLY A 335 -7.28 -17.45 40.87
N TYR A 336 -7.00 -16.82 39.72
CA TYR A 336 -8.02 -16.17 38.85
C TYR A 336 -7.62 -16.35 37.38
N ALA A 337 -8.57 -16.73 36.52
CA ALA A 337 -8.31 -17.08 35.12
C ALA A 337 -8.21 -15.82 34.24
N VAL A 338 -7.07 -15.66 33.55
CA VAL A 338 -6.96 -14.70 32.45
C VAL A 338 -7.89 -15.18 31.32
N PRO A 339 -8.75 -14.32 30.74
CA PRO A 339 -9.55 -14.70 29.59
C PRO A 339 -8.64 -15.27 28.49
N MET A 340 -8.90 -16.53 28.09
CA MET A 340 -8.10 -17.21 27.06
C MET A 340 -8.38 -16.67 25.64
N SER A 341 -9.25 -15.66 25.52
CA SER A 341 -9.63 -15.09 24.23
C SER A 341 -8.44 -14.43 23.53
N LYS A 342 -8.30 -14.73 22.24
CA LYS A 342 -7.36 -14.04 21.35
C LYS A 342 -7.81 -12.64 20.96
N HIS A 343 -9.07 -12.27 21.16
CA HIS A 343 -9.61 -10.97 20.76
C HIS A 343 -10.28 -10.29 21.95
N VAL A 344 -9.76 -9.12 22.29
CA VAL A 344 -10.14 -8.35 23.46
C VAL A 344 -10.66 -6.99 23.02
N ILE A 345 -11.82 -6.61 23.56
CA ILE A 345 -12.46 -5.33 23.27
C ILE A 345 -12.60 -4.60 24.59
N VAL A 346 -11.86 -3.51 24.77
CA VAL A 346 -11.98 -2.68 25.96
C VAL A 346 -13.01 -1.59 25.72
N VAL A 347 -14.04 -1.53 26.56
CA VAL A 347 -15.10 -0.52 26.49
C VAL A 347 -15.02 0.38 27.72
N GLU A 348 -14.84 1.68 27.49
CA GLU A 348 -14.78 2.71 28.53
C GLU A 348 -15.89 3.75 28.37
N LEU A 349 -16.47 4.17 29.49
CA LEU A 349 -17.45 5.25 29.47
C LEU A 349 -16.73 6.57 29.24
N ILE A 350 -15.70 6.84 30.05
CA ILE A 350 -14.85 8.03 29.99
C ILE A 350 -13.40 7.57 30.00
N SER A 351 -12.68 7.77 28.89
CA SER A 351 -11.27 7.40 28.81
C SER A 351 -10.38 8.59 29.12
N ASN A 352 -9.48 8.45 30.09
CA ASN A 352 -8.35 9.36 30.25
C ASN A 352 -7.16 8.82 29.44
N ASN A 353 -6.56 9.63 28.57
CA ASN A 353 -5.45 9.18 27.71
C ASN A 353 -4.27 8.55 28.45
N LYS A 354 -3.88 9.12 29.59
CA LYS A 354 -2.74 8.62 30.37
C LYS A 354 -3.05 7.24 30.95
N GLU A 355 -4.23 7.11 31.55
CA GLU A 355 -4.65 5.84 32.15
C GLU A 355 -4.98 4.79 31.08
N MET A 356 -5.56 5.18 29.95
CA MET A 356 -5.80 4.27 28.82
C MET A 356 -4.49 3.70 28.27
N LYS A 357 -3.43 4.52 28.11
CA LYS A 357 -2.10 4.02 27.68
C LYS A 357 -1.52 3.04 28.70
N ARG A 358 -1.59 3.39 29.99
CA ARG A 358 -1.15 2.53 31.11
C ARG A 358 -1.92 1.20 31.18
N TRP A 359 -3.23 1.25 31.02
CA TRP A 359 -4.07 0.04 30.96
C TRP A 359 -3.79 -0.78 29.71
N GLY A 360 -3.59 -0.13 28.56
CA GLY A 360 -3.13 -0.78 27.33
C GLY A 360 -1.83 -1.57 27.57
N GLU A 361 -0.81 -0.94 28.15
CA GLU A 361 0.46 -1.60 28.53
C GLU A 361 0.23 -2.80 29.46
N THR A 362 -0.62 -2.62 30.48
CA THR A 362 -0.92 -3.67 31.46
C THR A 362 -1.63 -4.86 30.81
N ILE A 363 -2.63 -4.60 29.97
CA ILE A 363 -3.39 -5.63 29.25
C ILE A 363 -2.47 -6.35 28.26
N ILE A 364 -1.70 -5.62 27.45
CA ILE A 364 -0.77 -6.21 26.47
C ILE A 364 0.26 -7.10 27.17
N SER A 365 0.83 -6.64 28.29
CA SER A 365 1.82 -7.41 29.06
C SER A 365 1.21 -8.66 29.68
N SER A 366 0.00 -8.55 30.24
CA SER A 366 -0.71 -9.66 30.89
C SER A 366 -1.22 -10.71 29.88
N LEU A 367 -1.53 -10.29 28.65
CA LEU A 367 -2.07 -11.15 27.59
C LEU A 367 -1.02 -11.60 26.57
N ASN A 368 0.24 -11.19 26.72
CA ASN A 368 1.34 -11.57 25.81
C ASN A 368 1.46 -13.11 25.68
N CYS A 369 1.26 -13.85 26.77
CA CYS A 369 1.28 -15.31 26.76
C CYS A 369 0.25 -15.95 25.81
N ASN A 370 -0.88 -15.27 25.58
CA ASN A 370 -1.96 -15.70 24.69
C ASN A 370 -1.90 -15.03 23.30
N GLN A 371 -0.96 -14.10 23.08
CA GLN A 371 -0.85 -13.28 21.87
C GLN A 371 -2.19 -12.61 21.51
N SER A 372 -2.88 -12.04 22.50
CA SER A 372 -4.19 -11.43 22.27
C SER A 372 -4.09 -10.12 21.46
N HIS A 373 -5.16 -9.82 20.73
CA HIS A 373 -5.35 -8.62 19.93
C HIS A 373 -6.37 -7.69 20.58
N ILE A 374 -6.10 -6.39 20.61
CA ILE A 374 -6.89 -5.42 21.39
C ILE A 374 -7.50 -4.35 20.49
N CYS A 375 -8.77 -4.03 20.74
CA CYS A 375 -9.47 -2.86 20.23
C CYS A 375 -10.04 -2.07 21.42
N TYR A 376 -9.97 -0.74 21.35
CA TYR A 376 -10.49 0.14 22.39
C TYR A 376 -11.72 0.90 21.87
N ILE A 377 -12.75 1.01 22.71
CA ILE A 377 -13.98 1.74 22.40
C ILE A 377 -14.31 2.65 23.59
N SER A 378 -14.54 3.93 23.34
CA SER A 378 -14.85 4.90 24.39
C SER A 378 -16.09 5.72 24.06
N LEU A 379 -17.02 5.87 24.99
CA LEU A 379 -18.14 6.79 24.77
C LEU A 379 -17.71 8.25 24.85
N MET A 380 -16.74 8.55 25.74
CA MET A 380 -16.23 9.88 25.96
C MET A 380 -14.70 9.86 26.03
N LYS A 381 -14.05 10.20 24.90
CA LYS A 381 -12.59 10.24 24.79
C LYS A 381 -11.99 11.54 25.34
N GLY A 382 -11.06 11.45 26.27
CA GLY A 382 -10.19 12.57 26.63
C GLY A 382 -9.10 12.78 25.59
N PHE A 383 -8.83 14.02 25.20
CA PHE A 383 -7.61 14.40 24.48
C PHE A 383 -6.60 15.01 25.45
N ASP A 384 -5.33 14.61 25.33
CA ASP A 384 -4.23 15.36 25.93
C ASP A 384 -3.89 16.61 25.12
N LYS A 385 -2.95 17.41 25.65
CA LYS A 385 -2.57 18.70 25.07
C LYS A 385 -2.08 18.56 23.63
N GLU A 386 -1.17 17.61 23.38
CA GLU A 386 -0.56 17.42 22.05
C GLU A 386 -1.60 16.94 21.03
N GLU A 387 -2.47 15.99 21.42
CA GLU A 387 -3.55 15.52 20.55
C GLU A 387 -4.55 16.64 20.21
N ALA A 388 -4.94 17.44 21.21
CA ALA A 388 -5.89 18.55 21.03
C ALA A 388 -5.29 19.70 20.20
N GLU A 389 -4.03 20.07 20.44
CA GLU A 389 -3.32 21.09 19.66
C GLU A 389 -3.27 20.74 18.18
N LYS A 390 -2.89 19.50 17.87
CA LYS A 390 -2.85 19.00 16.49
C LYS A 390 -4.23 19.07 15.83
N LEU A 391 -5.25 18.57 16.53
CA LEU A 391 -6.63 18.58 16.04
C LEU A 391 -7.13 20.00 15.74
N ILE A 392 -6.89 20.94 16.65
CA ILE A 392 -7.27 22.35 16.52
C ILE A 392 -6.54 23.00 15.34
N LEU A 393 -5.22 22.79 15.22
CA LEU A 393 -4.40 23.36 14.16
C LEU A 393 -4.86 22.89 12.78
N GLU A 394 -5.06 21.58 12.60
CA GLU A 394 -5.54 21.00 11.34
C GLU A 394 -6.90 21.57 10.94
N ARG A 395 -7.81 21.76 11.90
CA ARG A 395 -9.13 22.35 11.63
C ARG A 395 -9.04 23.82 11.26
N LYS A 396 -8.19 24.60 11.94
CA LYS A 396 -7.95 26.01 11.61
C LYS A 396 -7.39 26.17 10.19
N GLN A 397 -6.40 25.37 9.81
CA GLN A 397 -5.84 25.35 8.46
C GLN A 397 -6.90 25.00 7.41
N LYS A 398 -7.75 24.01 7.70
CA LYS A 398 -8.86 23.63 6.80
C LYS A 398 -9.88 24.76 6.63
N ILE A 399 -10.27 25.43 7.71
CA ILE A 399 -11.21 26.56 7.65
C ILE A 399 -10.61 27.73 6.86
N GLU A 400 -9.34 28.05 7.07
CA GLU A 400 -8.66 29.11 6.34
C GLU A 400 -8.58 28.78 4.84
N LYS A 401 -8.25 27.54 4.48
CA LYS A 401 -8.28 27.09 3.09
C LYS A 401 -9.68 27.18 2.47
N GLU A 402 -10.71 26.70 3.17
CA GLU A 402 -12.12 26.79 2.73
C GLU A 402 -12.54 28.26 2.52
N LYS A 403 -12.08 29.17 3.38
CA LYS A 403 -12.32 30.60 3.26
C LYS A 403 -11.62 31.21 2.04
N GLN A 404 -10.35 30.90 1.83
CA GLN A 404 -9.58 31.38 0.67
C GLN A 404 -10.18 30.88 -0.65
N GLU A 405 -10.56 29.60 -0.72
CA GLU A 405 -11.24 29.02 -1.89
C GLU A 405 -12.58 29.73 -2.17
N LYS A 406 -13.36 30.04 -1.13
CA LYS A 406 -14.61 30.78 -1.28
C LYS A 406 -14.39 32.22 -1.76
N GLU A 407 -13.43 32.93 -1.16
CA GLU A 407 -13.09 34.30 -1.57
C GLU A 407 -12.58 34.35 -3.01
N GLN A 408 -11.73 33.40 -3.41
CA GLN A 408 -11.24 33.29 -4.78
C GLN A 408 -12.40 33.01 -5.75
N ARG A 409 -13.29 32.08 -5.41
CA ARG A 409 -14.47 31.76 -6.21
C ARG A 409 -15.42 32.95 -6.38
N GLU A 410 -15.61 33.77 -5.35
CA GLU A 410 -16.40 35.00 -5.43
C GLU A 410 -15.75 36.03 -6.36
N LYS A 411 -14.42 36.19 -6.30
CA LYS A 411 -13.66 37.04 -7.23
C LYS A 411 -13.80 36.56 -8.67
N ASP A 412 -13.64 35.25 -8.92
CA ASP A 412 -13.77 34.65 -10.25
C ASP A 412 -15.19 34.82 -10.79
N LEU A 413 -16.22 34.58 -9.98
CA LEU A 413 -17.61 34.83 -10.37
C LEU A 413 -17.86 36.29 -10.77
N GLN A 414 -17.31 37.24 -10.01
CA GLN A 414 -17.46 38.66 -10.31
C GLN A 414 -16.73 39.03 -11.60
N TYR A 415 -15.50 38.54 -11.79
CA TYR A 415 -14.74 38.72 -13.02
C TYR A 415 -15.50 38.18 -14.24
N LEU A 416 -15.95 36.92 -14.19
CA LEU A 416 -16.69 36.27 -15.28
C LEU A 416 -18.00 37.00 -15.61
N LYS A 417 -18.73 37.49 -14.58
CA LYS A 417 -19.94 38.31 -14.77
C LYS A 417 -19.63 39.67 -15.41
N ASN A 418 -18.47 40.25 -15.11
CA ASN A 418 -18.03 41.50 -15.73
C ASN A 418 -17.66 41.31 -17.21
N CYS A 419 -17.02 40.19 -17.58
CA CYS A 419 -16.68 39.84 -18.97
C CYS A 419 -17.92 39.84 -19.89
N VAL A 420 -19.05 39.38 -19.36
CA VAL A 420 -20.32 39.31 -20.11
C VAL A 420 -21.25 40.49 -19.83
N ALA A 421 -20.80 41.53 -19.11
CA ALA A 421 -21.67 42.61 -18.67
C ALA A 421 -22.29 43.40 -19.83
N ASN A 422 -21.57 43.52 -20.96
CA ASN A 422 -22.02 44.28 -22.12
C ASN A 422 -22.70 43.42 -23.20
N TRP A 423 -22.83 42.10 -22.97
CA TRP A 423 -23.51 41.22 -23.91
C TRP A 423 -25.01 41.54 -24.00
N GLU A 424 -25.57 41.38 -25.19
CA GLU A 424 -26.99 41.62 -25.45
C GLU A 424 -27.88 40.63 -24.69
N ARG A 425 -29.09 41.06 -24.33
CA ARG A 425 -30.09 40.19 -23.71
C ARG A 425 -31.18 39.86 -24.71
N PRO A 426 -31.30 38.59 -25.17
CA PRO A 426 -32.38 38.18 -26.05
C PRO A 426 -33.76 38.42 -25.42
N ARG A 427 -34.76 38.71 -26.26
CA ARG A 427 -36.11 39.17 -25.86
C ARG A 427 -36.81 38.30 -24.80
N TYR A 428 -36.58 36.98 -24.82
CA TYR A 428 -37.21 36.02 -23.90
C TYR A 428 -36.18 35.25 -23.05
N SER A 429 -34.97 35.80 -22.85
CA SER A 429 -33.95 35.23 -22.00
C SER A 429 -33.61 36.16 -20.83
N SER A 430 -33.34 35.57 -19.66
CA SER A 430 -32.74 36.30 -18.54
C SER A 430 -31.21 36.36 -18.59
N ILE A 431 -30.62 35.66 -19.56
CA ILE A 431 -29.19 35.41 -19.71
C ILE A 431 -28.69 36.31 -20.83
N LYS A 432 -27.54 36.96 -20.60
CA LYS A 432 -26.87 37.75 -21.63
C LYS A 432 -26.14 36.81 -22.57
N CYS A 433 -26.16 37.13 -23.86
CA CYS A 433 -25.65 36.25 -24.89
C CYS A 433 -24.72 36.97 -25.87
N PHE A 434 -23.69 36.25 -26.30
CA PHE A 434 -22.84 36.61 -27.43
C PHE A 434 -23.10 35.65 -28.58
N SER A 435 -23.15 36.16 -29.80
CA SER A 435 -23.32 35.35 -31.01
C SER A 435 -22.29 35.78 -32.02
N MET A 436 -21.55 34.85 -32.63
CA MET A 436 -20.45 35.21 -33.53
C MET A 436 -20.93 35.95 -34.77
N TYR A 437 -22.09 35.56 -35.32
CA TYR A 437 -22.61 36.06 -36.59
C TYR A 437 -24.05 36.55 -36.51
N TYR A 438 -24.43 37.50 -37.38
CA TYR A 438 -25.82 37.75 -37.69
C TYR A 438 -26.34 36.67 -38.65
N TYR A 439 -27.34 35.91 -38.20
CA TYR A 439 -28.01 34.90 -39.01
C TYR A 439 -29.28 35.48 -39.64
N TYR A 440 -29.29 35.63 -40.96
CA TYR A 440 -30.45 36.10 -41.71
C TYR A 440 -31.19 34.90 -42.34
N PRO A 441 -32.40 34.52 -41.88
CA PRO A 441 -33.12 33.37 -42.42
C PRO A 441 -33.51 33.54 -43.90
N THR A 442 -33.81 32.45 -44.61
CA THR A 442 -34.31 32.50 -46.00
C THR A 442 -35.70 33.13 -46.15
N THR A 443 -36.37 33.41 -45.03
CA THR A 443 -37.67 34.10 -44.99
C THR A 443 -37.54 35.62 -45.02
N CYS A 444 -36.31 36.17 -45.09
CA CYS A 444 -36.12 37.60 -45.31
C CYS A 444 -36.66 38.01 -46.68
N ASP A 445 -37.15 39.23 -46.79
CA ASP A 445 -37.79 39.82 -47.97
C ASP A 445 -36.81 40.48 -48.96
N TRP A 446 -35.52 40.17 -48.82
CA TRP A 446 -34.42 40.72 -49.62
C TRP A 446 -33.47 39.61 -50.12
N GLU A 447 -32.74 39.89 -51.20
CA GLU A 447 -31.80 38.94 -51.81
C GLU A 447 -30.49 38.86 -51.04
N ALA A 448 -30.13 37.64 -50.61
CA ALA A 448 -28.91 37.37 -49.86
C ALA A 448 -27.67 37.31 -50.77
N ASP A 449 -26.59 37.95 -50.34
CA ASP A 449 -25.28 37.90 -50.98
C ASP A 449 -24.47 36.64 -50.57
N GLY A 450 -23.23 36.57 -51.04
CA GLY A 450 -22.33 35.44 -50.79
C GLY A 450 -22.05 35.21 -49.30
N ASP A 451 -21.80 36.28 -48.55
CA ASP A 451 -21.44 36.21 -47.13
C ASP A 451 -22.63 35.72 -46.28
N VAL A 452 -23.84 36.21 -46.58
CA VAL A 452 -25.06 35.72 -45.93
C VAL A 452 -25.29 34.24 -46.22
N TRP A 453 -25.03 33.78 -47.45
CA TRP A 453 -25.11 32.35 -47.79
C TRP A 453 -24.05 31.50 -47.10
N GLU A 454 -22.85 32.03 -46.93
CA GLU A 454 -21.76 31.36 -46.22
C GLU A 454 -22.13 31.09 -44.75
N ILE A 455 -22.64 32.10 -44.04
CA ILE A 455 -23.08 31.96 -42.64
C ILE A 455 -24.28 31.02 -42.52
N ARG A 456 -25.24 31.07 -43.45
CA ARG A 456 -26.35 30.10 -43.50
C ARG A 456 -25.82 28.67 -43.63
N ASN A 457 -24.93 28.43 -44.58
CA ASN A 457 -24.38 27.10 -44.83
C ASN A 457 -23.57 26.60 -43.64
N LEU A 458 -22.76 27.45 -43.01
CA LEU A 458 -22.01 27.11 -41.80
C LEU A 458 -22.92 26.60 -40.68
N ILE A 459 -23.98 27.35 -40.37
CA ILE A 459 -24.95 26.99 -39.33
C ILE A 459 -25.76 25.74 -39.70
N TRP A 460 -26.16 25.60 -40.97
CA TRP A 460 -26.92 24.42 -41.42
C TRP A 460 -26.09 23.15 -41.41
N ASN A 461 -24.82 23.25 -41.82
CA ASN A 461 -23.86 22.15 -41.76
C ASN A 461 -23.61 21.74 -40.30
N PHE A 462 -23.39 22.69 -39.38
CA PHE A 462 -23.29 22.41 -37.94
C PHE A 462 -24.56 21.77 -37.34
N LYS A 463 -25.74 22.15 -37.84
CA LYS A 463 -27.00 21.52 -37.38
C LYS A 463 -27.16 20.07 -37.82
N ALA A 464 -26.35 19.63 -38.79
CA ALA A 464 -26.38 18.31 -39.39
C ALA A 464 -27.79 17.86 -39.79
N ASN A 465 -28.57 18.80 -40.35
CA ASN A 465 -29.96 18.62 -40.79
C ASN A 465 -30.24 19.49 -42.04
N PRO A 466 -29.76 19.09 -43.22
CA PRO A 466 -29.83 19.91 -44.43
C PRO A 466 -31.28 20.08 -44.94
N PRO A 467 -31.60 21.19 -45.61
CA PRO A 467 -32.94 21.45 -46.17
C PRO A 467 -33.30 20.55 -47.38
N LYS A 468 -32.32 19.83 -47.96
CA LYS A 468 -32.52 18.84 -49.03
C LYS A 468 -31.98 17.49 -48.56
N SER A 469 -32.63 16.39 -48.95
CA SER A 469 -32.15 15.04 -48.65
C SER A 469 -30.74 14.84 -49.23
N ARG A 470 -29.78 14.51 -48.37
CA ARG A 470 -28.38 14.21 -48.70
C ARG A 470 -27.97 12.89 -48.06
N PRO A 471 -26.98 12.16 -48.62
CA PRO A 471 -26.40 11.00 -47.98
C PRO A 471 -25.87 11.32 -46.58
N MET A 472 -25.98 10.37 -45.66
CA MET A 472 -25.59 10.57 -44.26
C MET A 472 -24.08 10.88 -44.11
N ASP A 473 -23.23 10.23 -44.91
CA ASP A 473 -21.78 10.44 -44.88
C ASP A 473 -21.40 11.88 -45.28
N GLU A 474 -22.12 12.47 -46.24
CA GLU A 474 -21.93 13.87 -46.65
C GLU A 474 -22.36 14.83 -45.54
N ILE A 475 -23.46 14.54 -44.84
CA ILE A 475 -23.94 15.35 -43.71
C ILE A 475 -22.91 15.34 -42.58
N ILE A 476 -22.32 14.18 -42.27
CA ILE A 476 -21.28 14.05 -41.24
C ILE A 476 -20.02 14.81 -41.65
N SER A 477 -19.57 14.67 -42.91
CA SER A 477 -18.39 15.39 -43.41
C SER A 477 -18.57 16.91 -43.32
N LEU A 478 -19.72 17.43 -43.76
CA LEU A 478 -20.01 18.86 -43.72
C LEU A 478 -20.16 19.38 -42.29
N HIS A 479 -20.73 18.58 -41.38
CA HIS A 479 -20.77 18.90 -39.95
C HIS A 479 -19.36 19.02 -39.37
N GLN A 480 -18.49 18.04 -39.66
CA GLN A 480 -17.10 18.08 -39.21
C GLN A 480 -16.36 19.32 -39.72
N GLU A 481 -16.50 19.66 -41.00
CA GLU A 481 -15.93 20.90 -41.57
C GLU A 481 -16.45 22.16 -40.86
N ALA A 482 -17.73 22.18 -40.49
CA ALA A 482 -18.30 23.28 -39.72
C ALA A 482 -17.71 23.36 -38.29
N VAL A 483 -17.55 22.22 -37.60
CA VAL A 483 -16.91 22.13 -36.29
C VAL A 483 -15.46 22.62 -36.36
N GLU A 484 -14.68 22.16 -37.33
CA GLU A 484 -13.29 22.55 -37.56
C GLU A 484 -13.13 24.05 -37.81
N ARG A 485 -14.16 24.70 -38.38
CA ARG A 485 -14.20 26.15 -38.55
C ARG A 485 -14.63 26.89 -37.29
N ILE A 486 -15.66 26.40 -36.59
CA ILE A 486 -16.27 27.09 -35.44
C ILE A 486 -15.38 26.99 -34.19
N VAL A 487 -14.79 25.82 -33.92
CA VAL A 487 -14.06 25.57 -32.67
C VAL A 487 -12.87 26.52 -32.48
N PRO A 488 -11.99 26.75 -33.47
CA PRO A 488 -10.89 27.71 -33.32
C PRO A 488 -11.38 29.15 -33.15
N GLN A 489 -12.41 29.56 -33.88
CA GLN A 489 -12.99 30.90 -33.80
C GLN A 489 -13.62 31.14 -32.43
N MET A 490 -14.42 30.20 -31.95
CA MET A 490 -15.04 30.28 -30.63
C MET A 490 -13.96 30.25 -29.53
N SER A 491 -12.93 29.41 -29.64
CA SER A 491 -11.81 29.41 -28.71
C SER A 491 -11.12 30.78 -28.63
N ALA A 492 -10.86 31.42 -29.77
CA ALA A 492 -10.27 32.75 -29.81
C ALA A 492 -11.20 33.81 -29.19
N CYS A 493 -12.51 33.78 -29.47
CA CYS A 493 -13.49 34.65 -28.80
C CYS A 493 -13.50 34.43 -27.28
N LEU A 494 -13.47 33.17 -26.81
CA LEU A 494 -13.50 32.85 -25.39
C LEU A 494 -12.27 33.38 -24.66
N HIS A 495 -11.07 33.22 -25.24
CA HIS A 495 -9.85 33.75 -24.63
C HIS A 495 -9.80 35.28 -24.63
N LEU A 496 -10.32 35.94 -25.68
CA LEU A 496 -10.43 37.41 -25.68
C LEU A 496 -11.41 37.94 -24.63
N ILE A 497 -12.49 37.19 -24.36
CA ILE A 497 -13.56 37.64 -23.45
C ILE A 497 -13.25 37.29 -22.00
N PHE A 498 -12.76 36.08 -21.74
CA PHE A 498 -12.60 35.52 -20.40
C PHE A 498 -11.13 35.36 -19.98
N GLY A 499 -10.17 35.65 -20.85
CA GLY A 499 -8.74 35.62 -20.53
C GLY A 499 -8.27 34.27 -19.99
N ASP A 500 -7.51 34.31 -18.90
CA ASP A 500 -7.00 33.15 -18.19
C ASP A 500 -8.08 32.34 -17.45
N LYS A 501 -9.31 32.84 -17.36
CA LYS A 501 -10.44 32.17 -16.69
C LYS A 501 -11.27 31.27 -17.59
N VAL A 502 -10.90 31.09 -18.85
CA VAL A 502 -11.56 30.13 -19.75
C VAL A 502 -11.63 28.72 -19.14
N PRO A 503 -10.56 28.14 -18.55
CA PRO A 503 -10.62 26.79 -17.97
C PRO A 503 -11.60 26.64 -16.78
N GLU A 504 -11.95 27.74 -16.09
CA GLU A 504 -12.91 27.72 -14.98
C GLU A 504 -14.36 27.52 -15.46
N LEU A 505 -14.63 27.74 -16.75
CA LEU A 505 -15.95 27.60 -17.33
C LEU A 505 -16.29 26.14 -17.66
N THR A 506 -17.58 25.84 -17.54
CA THR A 506 -18.20 24.58 -17.96
C THR A 506 -19.09 24.85 -19.15
N LEU A 507 -18.78 24.24 -20.30
CA LEU A 507 -19.59 24.38 -21.51
C LEU A 507 -20.83 23.51 -21.39
N ALA A 508 -22.01 24.11 -21.54
CA ALA A 508 -23.28 23.38 -21.53
C ALA A 508 -24.10 23.66 -22.81
N CYS A 509 -24.07 22.71 -23.73
CA CYS A 509 -24.87 22.78 -24.96
C CYS A 509 -26.34 22.51 -24.65
N ILE A 510 -27.23 23.35 -25.17
CA ILE A 510 -28.67 23.18 -25.04
C ILE A 510 -29.10 22.02 -25.95
N PRO A 511 -29.68 20.93 -25.41
CA PRO A 511 -30.01 19.77 -26.23
C PRO A 511 -31.01 20.11 -27.35
N ALA A 512 -30.87 19.40 -28.46
CA ALA A 512 -31.82 19.46 -29.56
C ALA A 512 -33.13 18.71 -29.20
N SER A 513 -34.08 18.65 -30.13
CA SER A 513 -35.40 18.02 -29.89
C SER A 513 -35.32 16.51 -29.62
N THR A 514 -34.25 15.83 -30.07
CA THR A 514 -34.05 14.40 -29.91
C THR A 514 -32.64 14.09 -29.41
N GLN A 515 -32.43 12.93 -28.78
CA GLN A 515 -31.09 12.51 -28.37
C GLN A 515 -30.12 12.36 -29.56
N GLU A 516 -30.59 11.80 -30.68
CA GLU A 516 -29.78 11.57 -31.88
C GLU A 516 -29.27 12.90 -32.47
N THR A 517 -30.15 13.90 -32.60
CA THR A 517 -29.75 15.23 -33.08
C THR A 517 -28.86 15.98 -32.09
N THR A 518 -29.04 15.75 -30.79
CA THR A 518 -28.17 16.32 -29.75
C THR A 518 -26.76 15.73 -29.86
N GLN A 519 -26.66 14.41 -30.05
CA GLN A 519 -25.39 13.72 -30.22
C GLN A 519 -24.65 14.21 -31.45
N ARG A 520 -25.33 14.20 -32.61
CA ARG A 520 -24.74 14.61 -33.87
C ARG A 520 -24.24 16.06 -33.87
N ARG A 521 -24.89 16.97 -33.13
CA ARG A 521 -24.51 18.39 -33.10
C ARG A 521 -23.42 18.74 -32.10
N TYR A 522 -23.43 18.08 -30.94
CA TYR A 522 -22.73 18.59 -29.77
C TYR A 522 -21.69 17.65 -29.20
N GLU A 523 -21.69 16.35 -29.53
CA GLU A 523 -20.75 15.40 -28.93
C GLU A 523 -19.31 15.73 -29.32
N ASP A 524 -19.02 15.76 -30.61
CA ASP A 524 -17.70 16.10 -31.18
C ASP A 524 -17.31 17.56 -30.88
N PHE A 525 -18.20 18.50 -31.17
CA PHE A 525 -17.99 19.93 -30.95
C PHE A 525 -17.62 20.25 -29.50
N SER A 526 -18.38 19.74 -28.53
CA SER A 526 -18.11 20.02 -27.11
C SER A 526 -16.80 19.39 -26.66
N ASN A 527 -16.47 18.20 -27.16
CA ASN A 527 -15.22 17.52 -26.86
C ASN A 527 -14.02 18.28 -27.43
N GLU A 528 -14.08 18.70 -28.70
CA GLU A 528 -13.00 19.43 -29.36
C GLU A 528 -12.78 20.81 -28.73
N LEU A 529 -13.86 21.57 -28.50
CA LEU A 529 -13.76 22.90 -27.90
C LEU A 529 -13.20 22.83 -26.48
N CYS A 530 -13.76 21.97 -25.61
CA CYS A 530 -13.29 21.86 -24.23
C CYS A 530 -11.85 21.33 -24.14
N LYS A 531 -11.43 20.45 -25.05
CA LYS A 531 -10.05 20.00 -25.15
C LYS A 531 -9.11 21.15 -25.52
N LEU A 532 -9.53 22.02 -26.45
CA LEU A 532 -8.73 23.16 -26.90
C LEU A 532 -8.65 24.28 -25.84
N THR A 533 -9.72 24.52 -25.08
CA THR A 533 -9.84 25.65 -24.15
C THR A 533 -9.54 25.30 -22.69
N GLY A 534 -9.50 24.01 -22.35
CA GLY A 534 -9.41 23.55 -20.96
C GLY A 534 -10.72 23.66 -20.17
N MET A 535 -11.81 24.12 -20.80
CA MET A 535 -13.14 24.15 -20.17
C MET A 535 -13.60 22.75 -19.76
N THR A 536 -14.45 22.68 -18.74
CA THR A 536 -15.11 21.41 -18.39
C THR A 536 -16.22 21.07 -19.40
N ASN A 537 -16.14 19.89 -20.04
CA ASN A 537 -17.20 19.40 -20.92
C ASN A 537 -18.38 18.82 -20.10
N SER A 538 -19.59 19.37 -20.26
CA SER A 538 -20.79 18.85 -19.60
C SER A 538 -21.67 17.93 -20.46
N TYR A 539 -21.34 17.72 -21.74
CA TYR A 539 -22.12 16.87 -22.64
C TYR A 539 -22.44 15.48 -22.07
N PRO A 540 -21.50 14.74 -21.44
CA PRO A 540 -21.80 13.41 -20.86
C PRO A 540 -22.83 13.42 -19.71
N TYR A 541 -23.09 14.61 -19.13
CA TYR A 541 -23.93 14.82 -17.95
C TYR A 541 -25.32 15.37 -18.30
N ILE A 542 -25.64 15.52 -19.58
CA ILE A 542 -26.94 15.97 -20.10
C ILE A 542 -27.45 14.95 -21.13
N ARG A 543 -28.66 14.43 -20.95
CA ARG A 543 -29.32 13.52 -21.90
C ARG A 543 -30.77 13.94 -22.14
N VAL A 544 -31.30 13.61 -23.33
CA VAL A 544 -32.72 13.74 -23.64
C VAL A 544 -33.41 12.44 -23.20
N LYS A 545 -34.28 12.55 -22.18
CA LYS A 545 -35.03 11.44 -21.57
C LYS A 545 -36.32 11.12 -22.32
N GLU A 546 -36.98 12.14 -22.86
CA GLU A 546 -38.13 12.00 -23.75
C GLU A 546 -37.98 12.99 -24.90
N ASP A 547 -38.06 12.50 -26.15
CA ASP A 547 -37.99 13.33 -27.34
C ASP A 547 -39.17 14.30 -27.43
N GLY A 548 -38.89 15.50 -27.92
CA GLY A 548 -39.89 16.52 -28.26
C GLY A 548 -40.26 16.48 -29.74
N ASP A 549 -41.46 16.94 -30.07
CA ASP A 549 -41.90 16.98 -31.46
C ASP A 549 -41.24 18.14 -32.22
N PRO A 550 -40.89 17.97 -33.51
CA PRO A 550 -40.39 19.06 -34.33
C PRO A 550 -41.47 20.16 -34.53
N LYS A 551 -41.11 21.43 -34.30
CA LYS A 551 -42.07 22.56 -34.41
C LYS A 551 -42.60 22.77 -35.84
N HIS A 552 -41.83 22.38 -36.86
CA HIS A 552 -42.19 22.54 -38.28
C HIS A 552 -43.21 21.50 -38.77
N THR A 553 -43.55 20.50 -37.95
CA THR A 553 -44.61 19.51 -38.23
C THR A 553 -45.85 19.68 -37.34
N GLY A 554 -45.98 20.81 -36.62
CA GLY A 554 -47.17 21.13 -35.81
C GLY A 554 -47.21 20.47 -34.42
N GLY A 555 -46.10 19.89 -33.96
CA GLY A 555 -46.00 19.19 -32.68
C GLY A 555 -46.03 20.09 -31.43
N LYS A 556 -46.52 19.55 -30.30
CA LYS A 556 -46.74 20.27 -29.03
C LYS A 556 -45.91 19.72 -27.86
N LYS A 557 -45.23 18.57 -28.01
CA LYS A 557 -44.48 17.93 -26.93
C LYS A 557 -43.10 18.57 -26.72
N LYS A 558 -42.81 19.06 -25.51
CA LYS A 558 -41.48 19.56 -25.12
C LYS A 558 -40.58 18.39 -24.68
N PRO A 559 -39.28 18.38 -25.04
CA PRO A 559 -38.36 17.34 -24.59
C PRO A 559 -38.16 17.41 -23.07
N LYS A 560 -37.96 16.24 -22.44
CA LYS A 560 -37.53 16.16 -21.03
C LYS A 560 -36.06 15.79 -20.97
N TYR A 561 -35.32 16.44 -20.08
CA TYR A 561 -33.89 16.21 -19.92
C TYR A 561 -33.60 15.39 -18.66
N ASP A 562 -32.62 14.52 -18.75
CA ASP A 562 -31.95 13.88 -17.62
C ASP A 562 -30.60 14.56 -17.44
N ILE A 563 -30.44 15.29 -16.33
CA ILE A 563 -29.28 16.17 -16.09
C ILE A 563 -28.70 15.81 -14.72
N ASN A 564 -27.39 15.60 -14.66
CA ASN A 564 -26.70 15.29 -13.40
C ASN A 564 -26.61 16.53 -12.50
N ARG A 565 -27.52 16.64 -11.52
CA ARG A 565 -27.57 17.75 -10.57
C ARG A 565 -26.27 17.98 -9.81
N GLU A 566 -25.64 16.92 -9.32
CA GLU A 566 -24.44 17.04 -8.48
C GLU A 566 -23.23 17.53 -9.28
N PHE A 567 -23.13 17.16 -10.56
CA PHE A 567 -22.07 17.65 -11.47
C PHE A 567 -22.13 19.18 -11.66
N PHE A 568 -23.33 19.74 -11.83
CA PHE A 568 -23.52 21.17 -12.11
C PHE A 568 -23.41 22.05 -10.86
N LYS A 569 -23.48 21.46 -9.67
CA LYS A 569 -23.46 22.21 -8.41
C LYS A 569 -22.16 22.99 -8.28
N GLY A 570 -22.29 24.31 -8.25
CA GLY A 570 -21.21 25.26 -8.06
C GLY A 570 -20.34 25.55 -9.29
N LYS A 571 -20.64 24.97 -10.45
CA LYS A 571 -19.92 25.23 -11.71
C LYS A 571 -20.27 26.61 -12.29
N PHE A 572 -19.28 27.29 -12.87
CA PHE A 572 -19.49 28.45 -13.71
C PHE A 572 -19.87 27.97 -15.11
N VAL A 573 -21.11 28.16 -15.53
CA VAL A 573 -21.63 27.57 -16.76
C VAL A 573 -21.73 28.63 -17.86
N LEU A 574 -21.17 28.32 -19.02
CA LEU A 574 -21.42 29.02 -20.27
C LEU A 574 -22.35 28.16 -21.13
N LEU A 575 -23.57 28.66 -21.38
CA LEU A 575 -24.52 27.96 -22.24
C LEU A 575 -24.09 28.08 -23.70
N PHE A 576 -24.37 27.05 -24.49
CA PHE A 576 -24.18 27.08 -25.94
C PHE A 576 -25.44 26.64 -26.68
N ASP A 577 -25.78 27.35 -27.75
CA ASP A 577 -26.82 26.97 -28.72
C ASP A 577 -26.32 27.28 -30.13
N ASP A 578 -26.87 26.61 -31.13
CA ASP A 578 -26.48 26.86 -32.52
C ASP A 578 -26.88 28.26 -32.99
N VAL A 579 -28.15 28.63 -32.79
CA VAL A 579 -28.71 29.92 -33.18
C VAL A 579 -29.71 30.44 -32.15
N ILE A 580 -29.51 31.68 -31.70
CA ILE A 580 -30.47 32.39 -30.89
C ILE A 580 -31.49 33.09 -31.78
N THR A 581 -32.77 32.69 -31.67
CA THR A 581 -33.88 33.39 -32.32
C THR A 581 -34.50 34.44 -31.39
N ARG A 582 -35.19 33.96 -30.36
CA ARG A 582 -35.90 34.75 -29.33
C ARG A 582 -35.27 34.60 -27.94
N GLY A 583 -34.42 33.58 -27.76
CA GLY A 583 -33.73 33.28 -26.50
C GLY A 583 -34.52 32.43 -25.48
N GLU A 584 -35.71 31.93 -25.82
CA GLU A 584 -36.53 31.13 -24.89
C GLU A 584 -35.82 29.86 -24.40
N SER A 585 -35.14 29.13 -25.30
CA SER A 585 -34.38 27.92 -24.96
C SER A 585 -33.23 28.21 -24.00
N MET A 586 -32.43 29.26 -24.28
CA MET A 586 -31.37 29.77 -23.41
C MET A 586 -31.91 30.08 -22.01
N GLY A 587 -32.98 30.87 -21.92
CA GLY A 587 -33.59 31.25 -20.66
C GLY A 587 -34.10 30.06 -19.84
N LEU A 588 -34.81 29.13 -20.48
CA LEU A 588 -35.35 27.94 -19.82
C LEU A 588 -34.23 27.03 -19.29
N PHE A 589 -33.26 26.70 -20.13
CA PHE A 589 -32.19 25.77 -19.77
C PHE A 589 -31.28 26.35 -18.68
N GLY A 590 -30.95 27.64 -18.76
CA GLY A 590 -30.19 28.29 -17.70
C GLY A 590 -30.94 28.36 -16.36
N THR A 591 -32.27 28.53 -16.36
CA THR A 591 -33.07 28.42 -15.12
C THR A 591 -32.99 27.01 -14.52
N ILE A 592 -33.02 25.97 -15.35
CA ILE A 592 -32.86 24.57 -14.89
C ILE A 592 -31.50 24.38 -14.20
N LEU A 593 -30.41 24.78 -14.85
CA LEU A 593 -29.06 24.62 -14.28
C LEU A 593 -28.85 25.46 -13.02
N LYS A 594 -29.40 26.68 -12.96
CA LYS A 594 -29.41 27.49 -11.73
C LYS A 594 -30.15 26.77 -10.59
N GLY A 595 -31.27 26.11 -10.88
CA GLY A 595 -32.00 25.27 -9.92
C GLY A 595 -31.19 24.09 -9.37
N PHE A 596 -30.15 23.66 -10.10
CA PHE A 596 -29.19 22.65 -9.66
C PHE A 596 -27.98 23.23 -8.91
N GLY A 597 -27.91 24.55 -8.75
CA GLY A 597 -26.84 25.24 -8.04
C GLY A 597 -25.66 25.64 -8.93
N ALA A 598 -25.82 25.65 -10.26
CA ALA A 598 -24.84 26.21 -11.18
C ALA A 598 -24.93 27.75 -11.21
N GLU A 599 -23.79 28.40 -11.45
CA GLU A 599 -23.69 29.82 -11.74
C GLU A 599 -23.61 30.02 -13.26
N VAL A 600 -24.77 30.25 -13.90
CA VAL A 600 -24.80 30.50 -15.35
C VAL A 600 -24.29 31.91 -15.64
N ILE A 601 -23.11 31.98 -16.24
CA ILE A 601 -22.38 33.21 -16.57
C ILE A 601 -23.05 33.92 -17.75
N GLY A 602 -23.24 33.20 -18.86
CA GLY A 602 -23.80 33.75 -20.09
C GLY A 602 -24.23 32.67 -21.07
N GLY A 603 -24.65 33.07 -22.27
CA GLY A 603 -24.89 32.18 -23.40
C GLY A 603 -24.04 32.56 -24.60
N PHE A 604 -23.57 31.56 -25.33
CA PHE A 604 -22.78 31.71 -26.54
C PHE A 604 -23.52 31.03 -27.69
N SER A 605 -23.50 31.59 -28.89
CA SER A 605 -24.03 30.91 -30.06
C SER A 605 -23.25 31.22 -31.33
N ILE A 606 -23.46 30.40 -32.36
CA ILE A 606 -22.85 30.65 -33.67
C ILE A 606 -23.53 31.87 -34.30
N GLY A 607 -24.87 31.97 -34.23
CA GLY A 607 -25.59 33.08 -34.83
C GLY A 607 -26.79 33.60 -34.03
N ILE A 608 -27.11 34.89 -34.21
CA ILE A 608 -28.36 35.50 -33.74
C ILE A 608 -29.26 35.87 -34.91
N THR A 609 -30.55 35.52 -34.83
CA THR A 609 -31.50 35.76 -35.91
C THR A 609 -31.83 37.25 -36.05
N LYS A 610 -31.65 37.79 -37.26
CA LYS A 610 -32.09 39.13 -37.66
C LYS A 610 -32.91 39.04 -38.95
N HIS A 611 -33.90 39.91 -39.10
CA HIS A 611 -34.73 39.99 -40.31
C HIS A 611 -34.41 41.22 -41.16
N GLU A 612 -33.86 42.26 -40.53
CA GLU A 612 -33.41 43.49 -41.18
C GLU A 612 -31.88 43.51 -41.22
N LEU A 613 -31.31 43.96 -42.34
CA LEU A 613 -29.85 44.10 -42.50
C LEU A 613 -29.30 45.02 -41.40
N GLN A 614 -28.28 44.55 -40.69
CA GLN A 614 -27.59 45.35 -39.69
C GLN A 614 -26.52 46.21 -40.38
N SER A 615 -26.38 47.46 -39.95
CA SER A 615 -25.36 48.38 -40.44
C SER A 615 -23.98 48.15 -39.80
N SER A 616 -23.92 47.32 -38.77
CA SER A 616 -22.70 46.90 -38.06
C SER A 616 -22.08 45.65 -38.68
N PHE A 617 -20.78 45.47 -38.46
CA PHE A 617 -20.11 44.21 -38.79
C PHE A 617 -20.64 43.07 -37.91
N ASP A 618 -20.42 41.82 -38.33
CA ASP A 618 -20.73 40.67 -37.49
C ASP A 618 -20.05 40.81 -36.11
N PRO A 619 -20.70 40.39 -35.01
CA PRO A 619 -20.16 40.61 -33.67
C PRO A 619 -18.77 40.01 -33.44
N ILE A 620 -18.43 38.92 -34.14
CA ILE A 620 -17.07 38.36 -34.12
C ILE A 620 -16.05 39.33 -34.69
N VAL A 621 -16.34 40.01 -35.80
CA VAL A 621 -15.45 40.99 -36.43
C VAL A 621 -15.27 42.20 -35.52
N GLU A 622 -16.36 42.67 -34.91
CA GLU A 622 -16.30 43.77 -33.93
C GLU A 622 -15.43 43.42 -32.71
N LEU A 623 -15.54 42.18 -32.21
CA LEU A 623 -14.73 41.70 -31.08
C LEU A 623 -13.23 41.72 -31.41
N PHE A 624 -12.84 41.22 -32.60
CA PHE A 624 -11.43 41.19 -33.03
C PHE A 624 -10.89 42.55 -33.51
N SER A 625 -11.76 43.49 -33.87
CA SER A 625 -11.36 44.82 -34.35
C SER A 625 -11.23 45.86 -33.24
N ASN A 626 -11.61 45.53 -32.01
CA ASN A 626 -11.59 46.46 -30.88
C ASN A 626 -10.18 46.52 -30.24
N PRO A 627 -9.44 47.64 -30.39
CA PRO A 627 -8.06 47.76 -29.91
C PRO A 627 -7.92 47.76 -28.38
N ASN A 628 -9.02 47.93 -27.63
CA ASN A 628 -9.00 47.99 -26.16
C ASN A 628 -8.85 46.62 -25.46
N HIS A 629 -8.74 45.51 -26.20
CA HIS A 629 -8.54 44.17 -25.62
C HIS A 629 -7.06 43.78 -25.45
N GLU A 630 -6.10 44.56 -25.98
CA GLU A 630 -4.66 44.31 -25.79
C GLU A 630 -4.11 44.84 -24.45
N GLU A 631 -4.82 45.73 -23.74
CA GLU A 631 -4.32 46.37 -22.52
C GLU A 631 -4.70 45.69 -21.19
N ASN A 632 -5.47 44.59 -21.20
CA ASN A 632 -5.93 43.90 -19.98
C ASN A 632 -5.44 42.43 -19.84
N ASN A 633 -4.43 42.02 -20.61
CA ASN A 633 -3.74 40.73 -20.45
C ASN A 633 -2.53 40.83 -19.54
#